data_AF-A0A258BL61-F1
#
_entry.id   AF-A0A258BL61-F1
#
_cell.length_a   1.000
_cell.length_b   1.000
_cell.length_c   1.000
_cell.angle_alpha   90.00
_cell.angle_beta   90.00
_cell.angle_gamma   90.00
#
_symmetry.space_group_name_H-M   'P 1'
#
loop_
_entity.id
_entity.type
_entity.pdbx_description
1 polymer ?
#
loop_
_entity_poly.entity_id
_entity_poly.type
_entity_poly.pdbx_seq_one_letter_code
_entity_poly.pdbx_strand_id
1 'polypeptide(L)'
;HLGETPEGEILNVASLTAIHFIHRIGALVVTGILGFLAFALWRNPGTKPLAIKLVAVLALQIAMGIGNVVFQLPLWLAVAHNGGAALLLVTLILVNYRVAGNRHRIS
;
A
#
# COMPACT_ATOMS: atom_id res chain seq x y z
N HIS A 1 19.40 3.57 -25.79
CA HIS A 1 18.01 4.00 -25.62
C HIS A 1 17.27 2.83 -24.98
N LEU A 2 16.84 2.96 -23.73
CA LEU A 2 16.28 1.87 -22.94
C LEU A 2 14.76 1.86 -23.17
N GLY A 3 14.27 1.01 -24.08
CA GLY A 3 12.83 0.92 -24.37
C GLY A 3 12.41 0.21 -25.67
N GLU A 4 13.34 -0.30 -26.48
CA GLU A 4 13.05 -0.92 -27.79
C GLU A 4 13.47 -2.40 -27.82
N THR A 5 12.73 -3.22 -28.56
CA THR A 5 13.16 -4.57 -28.96
C THR A 5 14.34 -4.47 -29.95
N PRO A 6 15.07 -5.56 -30.25
CA PRO A 6 16.12 -5.56 -31.27
C PRO A 6 15.64 -5.04 -32.65
N GLU A 7 14.33 -5.07 -32.91
CA GLU A 7 13.68 -4.59 -34.13
C GLU A 7 13.18 -3.12 -34.07
N GLY A 8 13.33 -2.41 -32.95
CA GLY A 8 12.92 -1.00 -32.82
C GLY A 8 11.44 -0.78 -32.49
N GLU A 9 10.71 -1.81 -32.06
CA GLU A 9 9.30 -1.67 -31.68
C GLU A 9 9.16 -1.08 -30.27
N ILE A 10 8.38 -0.01 -30.14
CA ILE A 10 8.11 0.63 -28.85
C ILE A 10 7.26 -0.33 -28.02
N LEU A 11 7.73 -0.67 -26.81
CA LEU A 11 6.98 -1.38 -25.77
C LEU A 11 5.81 -0.53 -25.24
N ASN A 12 4.85 -0.14 -26.08
CA ASN A 12 4.08 1.08 -25.79
C ASN A 12 2.83 0.83 -24.92
N VAL A 13 2.06 -0.23 -25.16
CA VAL A 13 0.76 -0.44 -24.47
C VAL A 13 0.72 -1.72 -23.64
N ALA A 14 1.31 -2.80 -24.16
CA ALA A 14 1.36 -4.09 -23.47
C ALA A 14 2.17 -4.00 -22.17
N SER A 15 3.30 -3.29 -22.18
CA SER A 15 4.17 -3.12 -21.01
C SER A 15 3.53 -2.26 -19.91
N LEU A 16 2.89 -1.15 -20.27
CA LEU A 16 2.13 -0.33 -19.31
C LEU A 16 0.99 -1.15 -18.68
N THR A 17 0.26 -1.91 -19.51
CA THR A 17 -0.83 -2.77 -19.02
C THR A 17 -0.30 -3.85 -18.09
N ALA A 18 0.84 -4.48 -18.41
CA ALA A 18 1.48 -5.46 -17.56
C ALA A 18 1.91 -4.87 -16.20
N ILE A 19 2.52 -3.67 -16.19
CA ILE A 19 2.89 -2.96 -14.97
C ILE A 19 1.65 -2.66 -14.11
N HIS A 20 0.59 -2.10 -14.70
CA HIS A 20 -0.65 -1.83 -13.98
C HIS A 20 -1.32 -3.10 -13.45
N PHE A 21 -1.26 -4.19 -14.21
CA PHE A 21 -1.79 -5.48 -13.78
C PHE A 21 -1.03 -6.02 -12.56
N ILE A 22 0.30 -6.06 -12.64
CA ILE A 22 1.16 -6.51 -11.53
C ILE A 22 0.95 -5.62 -10.30
N HIS A 23 0.80 -4.31 -10.48
CA HIS A 23 0.49 -3.40 -9.38
C HIS A 23 -0.84 -3.74 -8.70
N ARG A 24 -1.91 -4.04 -9.47
CA ARG A 24 -3.22 -4.44 -8.90
C ARG A 24 -3.10 -5.72 -8.08
N ILE A 25 -2.39 -6.72 -8.61
CA ILE A 25 -2.14 -7.97 -7.87
C ILE A 25 -1.36 -7.68 -6.59
N GLY A 26 -0.29 -6.89 -6.67
CA GLY A 26 0.48 -6.46 -5.50
C GLY A 26 -0.39 -5.72 -4.47
N ALA A 27 -1.27 -4.82 -4.91
CA ALA A 27 -2.18 -4.10 -4.04
C ALA A 27 -3.17 -5.01 -3.31
N LEU A 28 -3.70 -6.05 -3.98
CA LEU A 28 -4.57 -7.05 -3.35
C LEU A 28 -3.82 -7.86 -2.29
N VAL A 29 -2.60 -8.32 -2.60
CA VAL A 29 -1.74 -9.07 -1.68
C VAL A 29 -1.40 -8.23 -0.45
N VAL A 30 -0.92 -7.00 -0.66
CA VAL A 30 -0.60 -6.07 0.43
C VAL A 30 -1.82 -5.76 1.28
N THR A 31 -2.98 -5.53 0.66
CA THR A 31 -4.25 -5.29 1.38
C THR A 31 -4.61 -6.48 2.27
N GLY A 32 -4.49 -7.72 1.76
CA GLY A 32 -4.74 -8.93 2.53
C GLY A 32 -3.80 -9.06 3.73
N ILE A 33 -2.49 -8.86 3.51
CA ILE A 33 -1.47 -8.92 4.58
C ILE A 33 -1.75 -7.86 5.65
N LEU A 34 -2.03 -6.62 5.25
CA LEU A 34 -2.27 -5.52 6.17
C LEU A 34 -3.62 -5.63 6.89
N GLY A 35 -4.63 -6.19 6.23
CA GLY A 35 -5.90 -6.56 6.86
C GLY A 35 -5.71 -7.62 7.95
N PHE A 36 -4.92 -8.65 7.67
CA PHE A 36 -4.54 -9.66 8.67
C PHE A 36 -3.76 -9.05 9.84
N LEU A 37 -2.79 -8.17 9.55
CA LEU A 37 -2.04 -7.46 10.59
C LEU A 37 -2.96 -6.60 11.46
N ALA A 38 -3.87 -5.84 10.85
CA ALA A 38 -4.84 -5.03 11.57
C ALA A 38 -5.72 -5.90 12.50
N PHE A 39 -6.18 -7.06 12.01
CA PHE A 39 -6.92 -8.02 12.83
C PHE A 39 -6.11 -8.53 14.02
N ALA A 40 -4.84 -8.90 13.80
CA ALA A 40 -3.94 -9.34 14.87
C ALA A 40 -3.70 -8.24 15.93
N LEU A 41 -3.54 -6.98 15.51
CA LEU A 41 -3.39 -5.83 16.40
C LEU A 41 -4.69 -5.52 17.18
N TRP A 42 -5.85 -5.75 16.56
CA TRP A 42 -7.15 -5.51 17.17
C TRP A 42 -7.45 -6.44 18.34
N ARG A 43 -6.96 -7.69 18.28
CA ARG A 43 -7.12 -8.69 19.36
C ARG A 43 -6.40 -8.32 20.66
N ASN A 44 -5.44 -7.39 20.60
CA ASN A 44 -4.65 -6.97 21.75
C ASN A 44 -5.04 -5.54 22.16
N PRO A 45 -5.61 -5.31 23.36
CA PRO A 45 -6.06 -3.99 23.80
C PRO A 45 -4.98 -2.90 23.71
N GLY A 46 -3.72 -3.24 24.00
CA GLY A 46 -2.57 -2.31 23.96
C GLY A 46 -2.13 -1.85 22.56
N THR A 47 -2.64 -2.48 21.49
CA THR A 47 -2.34 -2.13 20.08
C THR A 47 -3.59 -1.78 19.27
N LYS A 48 -4.78 -1.87 19.86
CA LYS A 48 -6.06 -1.56 19.19
C LYS A 48 -6.11 -0.16 18.53
N PRO A 49 -5.58 0.92 19.13
CA PRO A 49 -5.54 2.23 18.47
C PRO A 49 -4.70 2.22 17.18
N LEU A 50 -3.63 1.41 17.13
CA LEU A 50 -2.80 1.26 15.93
C LEU A 50 -3.52 0.45 14.85
N ALA A 51 -4.33 -0.54 15.24
CA ALA A 51 -5.18 -1.27 14.30
C ALA A 51 -6.18 -0.32 13.60
N ILE A 52 -6.84 0.57 14.35
CA ILE A 52 -7.76 1.57 13.79
C ILE A 52 -7.05 2.49 12.79
N LYS A 53 -5.87 3.02 13.18
CA LYS A 53 -5.07 3.88 12.30
C LYS A 53 -4.66 3.15 11.01
N LEU A 54 -4.19 1.91 11.12
CA LEU A 54 -3.79 1.09 9.98
C LEU A 54 -4.97 0.87 9.02
N VAL A 55 -6.13 0.49 9.53
CA VAL A 55 -7.34 0.28 8.70
C VAL A 55 -7.77 1.59 8.04
N ALA A 56 -7.78 2.71 8.76
CA ALA A 56 -8.18 4.00 8.20
C ALA A 56 -7.26 4.44 7.05
N VAL A 57 -5.95 4.37 7.25
CA VAL A 57 -4.96 4.76 6.22
C VAL A 57 -5.01 3.79 5.04
N LEU A 58 -5.15 2.48 5.28
CA LEU A 58 -5.28 1.49 4.21
C LEU A 58 -6.55 1.71 3.37
N ALA A 59 -7.69 1.99 4.02
CA ALA A 59 -8.95 2.27 3.33
C ALA A 59 -8.84 3.53 2.46
N LEU A 60 -8.24 4.60 2.98
CA LEU A 60 -7.97 5.82 2.22
C LEU A 60 -7.05 5.53 1.02
N GLN A 61 -6.00 4.73 1.22
CA GLN A 61 -5.06 4.35 0.16
C GLN A 61 -5.75 3.59 -0.98
N ILE A 62 -6.61 2.64 -0.64
CA ILE A 62 -7.41 1.86 -1.61
C ILE A 62 -8.37 2.79 -2.36
N ALA A 63 -9.07 3.68 -1.65
CA ALA A 63 -9.98 4.63 -2.27
C ALA A 63 -9.27 5.55 -3.28
N MET A 64 -8.09 6.09 -2.93
CA MET A 64 -7.28 6.88 -3.85
C MET A 64 -6.75 6.05 -5.02
N GLY A 65 -6.35 4.79 -4.78
CA GLY A 65 -5.88 3.87 -5.83
C GLY A 65 -6.96 3.54 -6.84
N ILE A 66 -8.19 3.26 -6.38
CA ILE A 66 -9.37 3.07 -7.23
C ILE A 66 -9.69 4.38 -7.97
N GLY A 67 -9.68 5.51 -7.26
CA GLY A 67 -9.92 6.82 -7.86
C GLY A 67 -8.94 7.14 -8.98
N ASN A 68 -7.66 6.79 -8.86
CA ASN A 68 -6.69 6.95 -9.94
C ASN A 68 -7.05 6.15 -11.20
N VAL A 69 -7.75 5.02 -11.07
CA VAL A 69 -8.26 4.26 -12.23
C VAL A 69 -9.54 4.90 -12.78
N VAL A 70 -10.49 5.24 -11.91
CA VAL A 70 -11.81 5.76 -12.30
C VAL A 70 -11.71 7.15 -12.94
N PHE A 71 -10.86 8.03 -12.42
CA PHE A 71 -10.71 9.40 -12.88
C PHE A 71 -9.59 9.59 -13.91
N GLN A 72 -9.06 8.50 -14.49
CA GLN A 72 -8.02 8.54 -15.52
C GLN A 72 -6.73 9.26 -15.05
N LEU A 73 -6.23 8.87 -13.89
CA LEU A 73 -4.94 9.29 -13.32
C LEU A 73 -4.77 10.82 -13.15
N PRO A 74 -5.69 11.53 -12.47
CA PRO A 74 -5.52 12.95 -12.25
C PRO A 74 -4.30 13.18 -11.33
N LEU A 75 -3.41 14.09 -11.73
CA LEU A 75 -2.09 14.27 -11.09
C LEU A 75 -2.17 14.46 -9.57
N TRP A 76 -3.12 15.28 -9.10
CA TRP A 76 -3.28 15.54 -7.67
C TRP A 76 -3.64 14.29 -6.87
N LEU A 77 -4.42 13.37 -7.45
CA LEU A 77 -4.83 12.12 -6.80
C LEU A 77 -3.70 11.07 -6.83
N ALA A 78 -2.90 11.07 -7.90
CA ALA A 78 -1.68 10.25 -7.97
C ALA A 78 -0.67 10.68 -6.89
N VAL A 79 -0.47 12.00 -6.72
CA VAL A 79 0.38 12.56 -5.65
C VAL A 79 -0.19 12.23 -4.27
N ALA A 80 -1.50 12.41 -4.06
CA ALA A 80 -2.15 12.06 -2.80
C ALA A 80 -2.02 10.56 -2.47
N HIS A 81 -2.16 9.68 -3.47
CA HIS A 81 -1.96 8.25 -3.32
C HIS A 81 -0.53 7.90 -2.90
N ASN A 82 0.49 8.55 -3.47
CA ASN A 82 1.87 8.34 -3.04
C ASN A 82 2.11 8.85 -1.61
N GLY A 83 1.52 9.99 -1.25
CA GLY A 83 1.53 10.49 0.13
C GLY A 83 0.87 9.53 1.11
N GLY A 84 -0.26 8.92 0.71
CA GLY A 84 -0.93 7.88 1.50
C GLY A 84 -0.08 6.61 1.67
N ALA A 85 0.69 6.21 0.65
CA ALA A 85 1.63 5.10 0.77
C ALA A 85 2.74 5.41 1.79
N ALA A 86 3.26 6.64 1.80
CA ALA A 86 4.23 7.08 2.81
C ALA A 86 3.63 7.08 4.22
N LEU A 87 2.38 7.55 4.37
CA LEU A 87 1.67 7.51 5.65
C LEU A 87 1.42 6.07 6.14
N LEU A 88 1.11 5.15 5.22
CA LEU A 88 0.96 3.73 5.52
C LEU A 88 2.29 3.14 6.02
N LEU A 89 3.40 3.47 5.36
CA LEU A 89 4.74 3.06 5.78
C LEU A 89 5.08 3.58 7.19
N VAL A 90 4.83 4.86 7.47
CA VAL A 90 5.03 5.43 8.82
C VAL A 90 4.16 4.70 9.86
N THR A 91 2.92 4.39 9.52
CA THR A 91 2.02 3.62 10.41
C THR A 91 2.60 2.23 10.71
N LEU A 92 3.17 1.55 9.72
CA LEU A 92 3.83 0.26 9.91
C LEU A 92 5.08 0.35 10.78
N ILE A 93 5.88 1.40 10.62
CA ILE A 93 7.04 1.66 11.48
C ILE A 93 6.59 1.80 12.93
N LEU A 94 5.53 2.57 13.21
CA LEU A 94 4.97 2.73 14.56
C LEU A 94 4.44 1.41 15.14
N VAL A 95 3.76 0.61 14.32
CA VAL A 95 3.32 -0.75 14.69
C VAL A 95 4.52 -1.61 15.08
N ASN A 96 5.57 -1.62 14.26
CA ASN A 96 6.76 -2.42 14.50
C ASN A 96 7.45 -2.04 15.81
N TYR A 97 7.67 -0.74 16.06
CA TYR A 97 8.24 -0.27 17.32
C TYR A 97 7.39 -0.65 18.54
N ARG A 98 6.06 -0.54 18.44
CA ARG A 98 5.17 -0.87 19.56
C ARG A 98 5.16 -2.37 19.87
N VAL A 99 5.14 -3.21 18.83
CA VAL A 99 5.14 -4.67 18.99
C VAL A 99 6.50 -5.17 19.49
N ALA A 100 7.62 -4.63 18.96
CA ALA A 100 8.96 -4.96 19.42
C ALA A 100 9.19 -4.53 20.88
N GLY A 101 8.78 -3.32 21.26
CA GLY A 101 8.88 -2.85 22.64
C GLY A 101 8.03 -3.64 23.63
N ASN A 102 6.90 -4.21 23.19
CA ASN A 102 6.11 -5.12 24.02
C ASN A 102 6.81 -6.46 24.29
N ARG A 103 7.65 -6.97 23.36
CA ARG A 103 8.42 -8.21 23.59
C ARG A 103 9.43 -8.06 24.72
N HIS A 104 10.08 -6.91 24.84
CA HIS A 104 11.08 -6.65 25.89
C HIS A 104 10.50 -6.43 27.29
N ARG A 105 9.19 -6.17 27.42
CA ARG A 105 8.55 -5.95 28.72
C ARG A 105 7.99 -7.24 29.36
N ILE A 106 8.09 -8.37 28.66
CA ILE A 106 7.52 -9.67 29.07
C ILE A 106 8.62 -10.72 29.35
N SER A 107 9.90 -10.41 29.05
CA SER A 107 11.10 -11.17 29.48
C SER A 107 11.65 -10.61 30.79
#